data_AF-A0A9D5EFY5-F1
#
_entry.id   AF-A0A9D5EFY5-F1
#
_cell.length_a   1.000
_cell.length_b   1.000
_cell.length_c   1.000
_cell.angle_alpha   90.00
_cell.angle_beta   90.00
_cell.angle_gamma   90.00
#
_symmetry.space_group_name_H-M   'P 1'
#
loop_
_entity.id
_entity.type
_entity.pdbx_description
1 polymer ?
#
loop_
_entity_poly.entity_id
_entity_poly.type
_entity_poly.pdbx_seq_one_letter_code
_entity_poly.pdbx_strand_id
1 'polypeptide(L)'
;MTNVPLASCLMPRARECHRPLGHDPRPVQPCPKCPRTAARQPPSPGPSAEGGGGQGLRAARPITPQRANPSGEGLRTQNQNASQSLAAGSWRPAAPAPSHSPFLIPHPFLLPRPNQPRSIGGRPPTPSRDGEHHDGDSPMQIIEGIYQLLTPFPQFTTEDAKALRRDLEEHPRVTKGLPYVLPYMIKSGGDTILVDCGWNTDSAYLALEEGMKEHGSHPTEIQKLVVTHVHPDHYGMAGRLKQLSSCEIVLHEKDAEVITARYFAPRGLTDDMSKFMEHNGVPALASPGMSMGSMGMLANVSPVPADTQVKGSETFKVGDFDFEIIWTPGHSPGHICLYEPNRKILLTGDHVLPTITPNVSIHTQTHGSPLGDYMRSLEILEDLDVEIVLPAHEFHIKDLKKRLREIEHHHELRLDEMVTCVDSGGSTAWEVAGRVKWATGSLADFEPWMQRAAVGETLAHMEYLFETGRVAKVVRGKHLYWLPV
;
A
#
# COMPACT_ATOMS: atom_id res chain seq x y z
N MET A 1 -11.73 53.61 32.70
CA MET A 1 -12.74 54.20 31.81
C MET A 1 -12.12 54.19 30.42
N THR A 2 -12.48 53.41 29.42
CA THR A 2 -13.73 52.73 29.04
C THR A 2 -13.41 51.42 28.27
N ASN A 3 -14.41 50.55 28.28
CA ASN A 3 -14.46 49.14 27.86
C ASN A 3 -14.43 48.87 26.32
N VAL A 4 -13.75 47.77 25.93
CA VAL A 4 -14.25 46.55 25.19
C VAL A 4 -14.69 46.74 23.70
N PRO A 5 -14.77 45.69 22.84
CA PRO A 5 -13.75 44.86 22.17
C PRO A 5 -13.95 44.81 20.62
N LEU A 6 -13.15 44.05 19.86
CA LEU A 6 -13.50 43.67 18.48
C LEU A 6 -13.67 42.15 18.36
N ALA A 7 -14.89 41.77 17.97
CA ALA A 7 -15.34 40.43 17.70
C ALA A 7 -15.15 40.05 16.23
N SER A 8 -14.88 38.75 16.04
CA SER A 8 -15.27 37.88 14.92
C SER A 8 -16.18 38.46 13.82
N CYS A 9 -15.78 38.26 12.56
CA CYS A 9 -16.71 38.14 11.44
C CYS A 9 -16.30 36.98 10.52
N LEU A 10 -17.15 35.96 10.54
CA LEU A 10 -17.24 34.83 9.63
C LEU A 10 -17.61 35.30 8.22
N MET A 11 -16.97 34.72 7.20
CA MET A 11 -17.38 34.83 5.79
C MET A 11 -18.53 33.83 5.50
N PRO A 12 -19.58 34.22 4.77
CA PRO A 12 -20.73 33.36 4.50
C PRO A 12 -20.50 32.38 3.33
N ARG A 13 -20.99 31.15 3.52
CA ARG A 13 -21.16 30.10 2.49
C ARG A 13 -22.16 30.54 1.42
N ALA A 14 -21.81 30.39 0.15
CA ALA A 14 -22.76 30.51 -0.96
C ALA A 14 -23.54 29.19 -1.12
N ARG A 15 -24.87 29.28 -0.99
CA ARG A 15 -25.85 28.30 -1.46
C ARG A 15 -26.55 28.89 -2.69
N GLU A 16 -27.15 27.99 -3.47
CA GLU A 16 -28.19 28.14 -4.50
C GLU A 16 -27.73 27.60 -5.87
N CYS A 17 -28.52 26.94 -6.70
CA CYS A 17 -29.82 26.26 -6.61
C CYS A 17 -29.98 25.52 -7.96
N HIS A 18 -30.58 24.33 -7.95
CA HIS A 18 -30.96 23.61 -9.17
C HIS A 18 -32.10 24.30 -9.94
N ARG A 19 -32.04 24.33 -11.28
CA ARG A 19 -33.12 23.92 -12.22
C ARG A 19 -32.65 23.88 -13.70
N PRO A 20 -33.33 23.12 -14.60
CA PRO A 20 -32.69 22.53 -15.78
C PRO A 20 -33.20 23.01 -17.17
N LEU A 21 -32.43 22.61 -18.20
CA LEU A 21 -32.70 22.42 -19.65
C LEU A 21 -32.99 23.63 -20.59
N GLY A 22 -32.24 23.68 -21.70
CA GLY A 22 -32.63 24.36 -22.95
C GLY A 22 -31.47 24.84 -23.86
N HIS A 23 -31.33 24.23 -25.04
CA HIS A 23 -30.40 24.58 -26.14
C HIS A 23 -30.74 25.92 -26.84
N ASP A 24 -29.75 26.78 -27.12
CA ASP A 24 -29.50 27.53 -28.40
C ASP A 24 -28.26 28.46 -28.25
N PRO A 25 -27.25 28.48 -29.15
CA PRO A 25 -26.04 29.28 -28.96
C PRO A 25 -26.07 30.58 -29.79
N ARG A 26 -25.99 31.74 -29.13
CA ARG A 26 -25.63 33.03 -29.78
C ARG A 26 -24.66 33.86 -28.93
N PRO A 27 -23.70 34.59 -29.55
CA PRO A 27 -22.54 35.14 -28.87
C PRO A 27 -22.85 36.41 -28.08
N VAL A 28 -22.36 36.46 -26.83
CA VAL A 28 -22.52 37.57 -25.88
C VAL A 28 -21.46 38.65 -26.16
N GLN A 29 -21.89 39.91 -26.29
CA GLN A 29 -21.00 41.08 -26.36
C GLN A 29 -20.42 41.44 -24.97
N PRO A 30 -19.15 41.90 -24.87
CA PRO A 30 -18.52 42.14 -23.59
C PRO A 30 -18.96 43.47 -22.91
N CYS A 31 -19.18 43.36 -21.60
CA CYS A 31 -19.57 44.42 -20.65
C CYS A 31 -18.45 45.46 -20.42
N PRO A 32 -18.74 46.78 -20.33
CA PRO A 32 -17.72 47.83 -20.33
C PRO A 32 -17.19 48.26 -18.94
N LYS A 33 -17.18 47.39 -17.92
CA LYS A 33 -16.80 47.79 -16.54
C LYS A 33 -15.85 46.83 -15.79
N CYS A 34 -14.82 46.30 -16.45
CA CYS A 34 -13.68 45.67 -15.75
C CYS A 34 -12.34 46.31 -16.17
N PRO A 35 -11.50 46.78 -15.23
CA PRO A 35 -10.17 47.30 -15.53
C PRO A 35 -9.21 46.18 -15.92
N ARG A 36 -8.52 46.35 -17.05
CA ARG A 36 -7.52 45.42 -17.59
C ARG A 36 -6.22 45.52 -16.81
N THR A 37 -5.76 44.42 -16.22
CA THR A 37 -4.35 44.23 -15.82
C THR A 37 -3.59 43.60 -16.99
N ALA A 38 -2.46 44.23 -17.34
CA ALA A 38 -1.66 43.92 -18.52
C ALA A 38 -0.85 42.63 -18.33
N ALA A 39 -1.08 41.64 -19.20
CA ALA A 39 -0.19 40.50 -19.37
C ALA A 39 0.98 40.91 -20.28
N ARG A 40 2.23 40.68 -19.81
CA ARG A 40 3.46 40.87 -20.59
C ARG A 40 3.55 39.80 -21.69
N GLN A 41 3.76 40.22 -22.93
CA GLN A 41 4.17 39.36 -24.04
C GLN A 41 5.72 39.19 -24.05
N PRO A 42 6.24 38.04 -24.50
CA PRO A 42 7.67 37.86 -24.72
C PRO A 42 8.10 38.51 -26.05
N PRO A 43 9.35 38.99 -26.20
CA PRO A 43 9.77 39.68 -27.42
C PRO A 43 10.10 38.70 -28.55
N SER A 44 9.71 39.08 -29.77
CA SER A 44 10.10 38.47 -31.04
C SER A 44 11.51 38.91 -31.46
N PRO A 45 12.30 38.07 -32.17
CA PRO A 45 13.63 38.47 -32.64
C PRO A 45 13.54 39.17 -34.00
N GLY A 46 14.31 40.26 -34.15
CA GLY A 46 14.57 41.00 -35.40
C GLY A 46 16.06 41.02 -35.75
N PRO A 47 16.45 41.49 -36.95
CA PRO A 47 17.28 40.70 -37.87
C PRO A 47 18.78 41.06 -37.95
N SER A 48 19.52 40.03 -38.39
CA SER A 48 20.71 39.97 -39.27
C SER A 48 21.65 41.17 -39.45
N ALA A 49 22.96 40.91 -39.25
CA ALA A 49 24.03 41.48 -40.07
C ALA A 49 25.18 40.45 -40.25
N GLU A 50 25.79 40.53 -41.43
CA GLU A 50 26.56 39.50 -42.13
C GLU A 50 28.05 39.39 -41.76
N GLY A 51 28.66 38.28 -42.21
CA GLY A 51 30.10 38.13 -42.50
C GLY A 51 30.75 36.98 -41.72
N GLY A 52 31.31 35.92 -42.28
CA GLY A 52 31.54 35.49 -43.66
C GLY A 52 32.50 34.29 -43.64
N GLY A 53 32.28 33.31 -44.54
CA GLY A 53 33.21 32.21 -44.89
C GLY A 53 33.14 30.98 -43.97
N GLY A 54 32.99 29.74 -44.43
CA GLY A 54 32.90 29.16 -45.77
C GLY A 54 33.22 27.66 -45.67
N GLN A 55 32.56 26.85 -46.52
CA GLN A 55 32.79 25.41 -46.80
C GLN A 55 32.30 24.44 -45.70
N GLY A 56 31.55 23.37 -45.96
CA GLY A 56 30.99 22.82 -47.19
C GLY A 56 30.26 21.49 -46.90
N LEU A 57 29.37 21.14 -47.82
CA LEU A 57 28.92 19.79 -48.20
C LEU A 57 27.89 19.02 -47.36
N ARG A 58 26.68 19.01 -47.95
CA ARG A 58 25.81 17.88 -48.33
C ARG A 58 24.94 17.18 -47.27
N ALA A 59 23.65 17.40 -47.48
CA ALA A 59 22.51 16.68 -46.93
C ALA A 59 22.43 15.21 -47.40
N ALA A 60 21.88 14.36 -46.53
CA ALA A 60 21.24 13.10 -46.90
C ALA A 60 19.92 12.97 -46.13
N ARG A 61 18.84 12.68 -46.87
CA ARG A 61 17.52 12.27 -46.37
C ARG A 61 17.33 10.75 -46.60
N PRO A 62 16.37 10.11 -45.92
CA PRO A 62 16.45 8.71 -45.48
C PRO A 62 15.85 7.69 -46.47
N ILE A 63 16.23 6.42 -46.33
CA ILE A 63 15.64 5.28 -47.04
C ILE A 63 15.25 4.19 -46.01
N THR A 64 14.02 3.71 -46.12
CA THR A 64 13.46 2.47 -45.55
C THR A 64 12.66 1.76 -46.65
N PRO A 65 12.22 0.50 -46.49
CA PRO A 65 13.01 -0.73 -46.57
C PRO A 65 12.46 -1.68 -47.68
N GLN A 66 13.22 -2.70 -48.08
CA GLN A 66 12.69 -3.78 -48.92
C GLN A 66 12.92 -5.17 -48.31
N ARG A 67 11.80 -5.89 -48.16
CA ARG A 67 11.71 -7.34 -48.00
C ARG A 67 11.96 -8.02 -49.34
N ALA A 68 12.65 -9.15 -49.34
CA ALA A 68 12.34 -10.28 -50.22
C ALA A 68 12.94 -11.58 -49.66
N ASN A 69 12.08 -12.57 -49.45
CA ASN A 69 12.40 -14.00 -49.46
C ASN A 69 12.42 -14.45 -50.94
N PRO A 70 13.16 -15.50 -51.35
CA PRO A 70 12.49 -16.79 -51.45
C PRO A 70 13.35 -18.06 -51.20
N SER A 71 12.61 -19.11 -50.87
CA SER A 71 12.76 -20.57 -51.02
C SER A 71 13.95 -21.19 -51.79
N GLY A 72 14.36 -22.38 -51.30
CA GLY A 72 14.67 -23.55 -52.15
C GLY A 72 15.89 -24.39 -51.75
N GLU A 73 15.63 -25.59 -51.20
CA GLU A 73 16.35 -26.88 -51.30
C GLU A 73 17.86 -26.85 -51.65
N GLY A 74 18.81 -27.42 -50.91
CA GLY A 74 18.83 -28.72 -50.24
C GLY A 74 19.99 -29.53 -50.83
N LEU A 75 21.02 -29.89 -50.05
CA LEU A 75 21.78 -31.15 -50.24
C LEU A 75 22.72 -31.43 -49.06
N ARG A 76 22.77 -32.71 -48.70
CA ARG A 76 23.55 -33.38 -47.65
C ARG A 76 25.06 -33.30 -47.90
N THR A 77 25.85 -33.31 -46.82
CA THR A 77 26.94 -34.29 -46.63
C THR A 77 27.15 -34.61 -45.15
N GLN A 78 27.30 -35.90 -44.89
CA GLN A 78 27.59 -36.54 -43.61
C GLN A 78 29.03 -36.27 -43.14
N ASN A 79 29.27 -36.35 -41.83
CA ASN A 79 30.34 -37.23 -41.36
C ASN A 79 30.07 -37.76 -39.94
N GLN A 80 30.20 -39.07 -39.81
CA GLN A 80 30.06 -39.89 -38.61
C GLN A 80 31.43 -40.07 -37.91
N ASN A 81 31.40 -40.27 -36.60
CA ASN A 81 31.99 -41.40 -35.85
C ASN A 81 32.09 -41.02 -34.36
N ALA A 82 31.28 -41.63 -33.48
CA ALA A 82 31.49 -42.91 -32.80
C ALA A 82 32.51 -42.77 -31.64
N SER A 83 32.08 -42.56 -30.39
CA SER A 83 31.67 -43.56 -29.38
C SER A 83 32.75 -44.56 -28.98
N GLN A 84 33.24 -44.46 -27.74
CA GLN A 84 33.52 -45.62 -26.88
C GLN A 84 33.65 -45.22 -25.39
N SER A 85 32.98 -46.02 -24.57
CA SER A 85 32.97 -46.06 -23.10
C SER A 85 34.17 -46.87 -22.58
N LEU A 86 34.68 -46.56 -21.38
CA LEU A 86 35.06 -47.53 -20.35
C LEU A 86 35.39 -46.83 -19.02
N ALA A 87 35.38 -47.62 -17.95
CA ALA A 87 34.99 -47.25 -16.59
C ALA A 87 36.13 -46.83 -15.62
N ALA A 88 35.67 -46.30 -14.49
CA ALA A 88 36.22 -46.38 -13.12
C ALA A 88 37.52 -45.62 -12.77
N GLY A 89 37.37 -44.65 -11.86
CA GLY A 89 38.46 -44.00 -11.14
C GLY A 89 37.93 -43.03 -10.09
N SER A 90 37.80 -43.53 -8.86
CA SER A 90 37.34 -42.87 -7.64
C SER A 90 38.10 -41.59 -7.27
N TRP A 91 37.43 -40.45 -7.04
CA TRP A 91 37.86 -39.40 -6.10
C TRP A 91 36.63 -38.64 -5.56
N ARG A 92 36.43 -38.68 -4.24
CA ARG A 92 35.42 -37.90 -3.49
C ARG A 92 35.99 -36.53 -3.10
N PRO A 93 35.18 -35.47 -3.00
CA PRO A 93 35.40 -34.39 -2.04
C PRO A 93 34.50 -34.56 -0.81
N ALA A 94 35.04 -34.13 0.33
CA ALA A 94 34.55 -34.33 1.68
C ALA A 94 33.24 -33.57 2.00
N ALA A 95 32.44 -34.19 2.87
CA ALA A 95 31.32 -33.57 3.56
C ALA A 95 31.82 -32.66 4.70
N PRO A 96 31.15 -31.53 5.00
CA PRO A 96 31.37 -30.83 6.25
C PRO A 96 30.65 -31.54 7.41
N ALA A 97 31.38 -31.68 8.52
CA ALA A 97 30.93 -32.25 9.79
C ALA A 97 29.93 -31.33 10.53
N PRO A 98 29.15 -31.86 11.49
CA PRO A 98 28.02 -31.16 12.09
C PRO A 98 28.50 -30.14 13.13
N SER A 99 27.91 -28.95 13.13
CA SER A 99 28.10 -27.97 14.20
C SER A 99 26.88 -27.93 15.12
N HIS A 100 27.19 -27.84 16.40
CA HIS A 100 26.31 -28.01 17.55
C HIS A 100 25.20 -26.96 17.64
N SER A 101 23.99 -27.43 17.96
CA SER A 101 22.98 -26.62 18.66
C SER A 101 23.49 -26.19 20.04
N PRO A 102 23.14 -24.97 20.45
CA PRO A 102 22.56 -24.84 21.78
C PRO A 102 21.26 -24.01 21.75
N PHE A 103 20.17 -24.63 22.16
CA PHE A 103 19.04 -23.93 22.77
C PHE A 103 19.51 -23.32 24.10
N LEU A 104 19.15 -22.05 24.36
CA LEU A 104 18.80 -21.50 25.66
C LEU A 104 18.46 -20.00 25.49
N ILE A 105 17.16 -19.70 25.41
CA ILE A 105 16.64 -18.33 25.58
C ILE A 105 16.31 -18.17 27.07
N PRO A 106 16.83 -17.15 27.78
CA PRO A 106 16.43 -16.85 29.15
C PRO A 106 15.13 -16.03 29.18
N HIS A 107 14.14 -16.50 29.95
CA HIS A 107 12.96 -15.73 30.32
C HIS A 107 13.33 -14.54 31.22
N PRO A 108 12.77 -13.33 31.01
CA PRO A 108 12.80 -12.29 32.02
C PRO A 108 11.63 -12.42 33.00
N PHE A 109 12.01 -12.66 34.26
CA PHE A 109 11.43 -12.17 35.51
C PHE A 109 9.95 -11.72 35.54
N LEU A 110 9.15 -12.55 36.20
CA LEU A 110 7.88 -12.19 36.86
C LEU A 110 8.14 -11.33 38.10
N LEU A 111 7.40 -10.22 38.25
CA LEU A 111 7.19 -9.55 39.54
C LEU A 111 5.94 -10.11 40.25
N PRO A 112 5.92 -10.15 41.60
CA PRO A 112 4.99 -10.99 42.36
C PRO A 112 3.62 -10.33 42.58
N ARG A 113 2.53 -11.12 42.47
CA ARG A 113 1.22 -10.76 43.04
C ARG A 113 1.10 -11.32 44.48
N PRO A 114 0.40 -10.63 45.39
CA PRO A 114 0.28 -11.04 46.78
C PRO A 114 -0.73 -12.18 47.01
N ASN A 115 -0.44 -12.95 48.06
CA ASN A 115 -1.12 -14.11 48.63
C ASN A 115 -2.66 -14.05 48.70
N GLN A 116 -3.31 -15.15 48.30
CA GLN A 116 -4.49 -15.69 49.02
C GLN A 116 -4.44 -17.24 49.04
N PRO A 117 -4.95 -17.89 50.11
CA PRO A 117 -4.62 -19.27 50.46
C PRO A 117 -5.44 -20.33 49.73
N ARG A 118 -4.80 -21.49 49.50
CA ARG A 118 -5.38 -22.72 48.95
C ARG A 118 -6.31 -23.41 49.95
N SER A 119 -7.43 -23.93 49.45
CA SER A 119 -8.13 -25.09 50.04
C SER A 119 -8.14 -26.26 49.05
N ILE A 120 -7.93 -27.45 49.59
CA ILE A 120 -7.70 -28.72 48.91
C ILE A 120 -9.03 -29.48 48.78
N GLY A 121 -9.25 -30.17 47.65
CA GLY A 121 -10.05 -31.39 47.63
C GLY A 121 -10.96 -31.59 46.41
N GLY A 122 -10.68 -32.61 45.61
CA GLY A 122 -11.64 -33.17 44.63
C GLY A 122 -10.96 -33.93 43.48
N ARG A 123 -11.11 -35.26 43.45
CA ARG A 123 -10.71 -36.16 42.34
C ARG A 123 -11.45 -35.80 41.04
N PRO A 124 -10.85 -36.03 39.85
CA PRO A 124 -11.55 -35.82 38.58
C PRO A 124 -12.48 -37.02 38.25
N PRO A 125 -13.67 -36.79 37.68
CA PRO A 125 -14.43 -37.86 37.03
C PRO A 125 -13.93 -38.08 35.60
N THR A 126 -13.95 -39.34 35.17
CA THR A 126 -13.69 -39.82 33.81
C THR A 126 -14.68 -39.22 32.80
N PRO A 127 -14.27 -38.86 31.57
CA PRO A 127 -15.20 -38.36 30.57
C PRO A 127 -16.01 -39.50 29.96
N SER A 128 -17.34 -39.39 30.10
CA SER A 128 -18.31 -40.07 29.26
C SER A 128 -18.25 -39.49 27.85
N ARG A 129 -18.37 -40.37 26.86
CA ARG A 129 -18.64 -40.03 25.47
C ARG A 129 -19.96 -39.28 25.36
N ASP A 130 -20.06 -38.47 24.31
CA ASP A 130 -21.24 -37.81 23.74
C ASP A 130 -21.33 -36.30 24.06
N GLY A 131 -21.09 -35.50 23.01
CA GLY A 131 -21.15 -34.05 23.02
C GLY A 131 -20.30 -33.46 21.90
N GLU A 132 -20.86 -33.39 20.70
CA GLU A 132 -20.33 -32.52 19.63
C GLU A 132 -20.31 -31.08 20.15
N HIS A 133 -19.11 -30.56 20.42
CA HIS A 133 -18.90 -29.14 20.61
C HIS A 133 -18.92 -28.50 19.22
N HIS A 134 -20.03 -27.89 18.86
CA HIS A 134 -20.03 -26.82 17.86
C HIS A 134 -19.29 -25.63 18.47
N ASP A 135 -18.04 -25.43 18.07
CA ASP A 135 -17.28 -24.21 18.38
C ASP A 135 -17.98 -23.00 17.77
N GLY A 136 -18.10 -21.93 18.57
CA GLY A 136 -18.83 -20.70 18.26
C GLY A 136 -18.16 -19.77 17.23
N ASP A 137 -17.58 -20.31 16.16
CA ASP A 137 -17.21 -19.52 14.97
C ASP A 137 -18.49 -19.26 14.19
N SER A 138 -19.21 -18.17 14.51
CA SER A 138 -20.28 -17.70 13.62
C SER A 138 -19.64 -17.28 12.30
N PRO A 139 -20.09 -17.79 11.15
CA PRO A 139 -19.54 -17.41 9.86
C PRO A 139 -19.78 -15.90 9.68
N MET A 140 -18.71 -15.12 9.46
CA MET A 140 -18.76 -13.64 9.42
C MET A 140 -19.40 -13.13 8.11
N GLN A 141 -20.65 -13.50 7.90
CA GLN A 141 -21.56 -12.83 7.00
C GLN A 141 -21.82 -11.43 7.55
N ILE A 142 -21.33 -10.40 6.84
CA ILE A 142 -21.56 -9.01 7.20
C ILE A 142 -23.03 -8.68 6.95
N ILE A 143 -23.46 -8.98 5.73
CA ILE A 143 -24.83 -8.93 5.26
C ILE A 143 -24.99 -10.02 4.19
N GLU A 144 -26.22 -10.37 3.83
CA GLU A 144 -26.46 -11.28 2.70
C GLU A 144 -25.76 -10.77 1.43
N GLY A 145 -24.83 -11.59 0.92
CA GLY A 145 -24.03 -11.31 -0.27
C GLY A 145 -22.67 -10.64 -0.03
N ILE A 146 -22.30 -10.26 1.19
CA ILE A 146 -20.94 -9.78 1.53
C ILE A 146 -20.41 -10.55 2.74
N TYR A 147 -19.28 -11.22 2.54
CA TYR A 147 -18.66 -12.12 3.51
C TYR A 147 -17.23 -11.67 3.77
N GLN A 148 -16.89 -11.50 5.05
CA GLN A 148 -15.52 -11.22 5.46
C GLN A 148 -14.76 -12.53 5.62
N LEU A 149 -13.65 -12.65 4.90
CA LEU A 149 -12.71 -13.75 5.02
C LEU A 149 -11.52 -13.31 5.85
N LEU A 150 -10.67 -14.26 6.23
CA LEU A 150 -9.42 -13.97 6.92
C LEU A 150 -8.31 -14.80 6.30
N THR A 151 -7.19 -14.15 5.96
CA THR A 151 -5.96 -14.85 5.56
C THR A 151 -4.80 -14.45 6.49
N PRO A 152 -4.05 -15.42 7.03
CA PRO A 152 -2.94 -15.12 7.93
C PRO A 152 -1.75 -14.53 7.19
N PHE A 153 -0.98 -13.70 7.90
CA PHE A 153 0.36 -13.33 7.45
C PHE A 153 1.31 -14.55 7.55
N PRO A 154 2.42 -14.58 6.79
CA PRO A 154 3.31 -15.75 6.71
C PRO A 154 3.85 -16.27 8.05
N GLN A 155 3.94 -15.39 9.06
CA GLN A 155 4.43 -15.69 10.39
C GLN A 155 3.35 -16.18 11.39
N PHE A 156 2.09 -16.27 10.96
CA PHE A 156 0.97 -16.71 11.80
C PHE A 156 0.27 -17.93 11.22
N THR A 157 -0.30 -18.76 12.09
CA THR A 157 -1.28 -19.77 11.67
C THR A 157 -2.66 -19.13 11.48
N THR A 158 -3.55 -19.80 10.74
CA THR A 158 -4.94 -19.35 10.59
C THR A 158 -5.66 -19.24 11.93
N GLU A 159 -5.42 -20.18 12.84
CA GLU A 159 -6.02 -20.18 14.18
C GLU A 159 -5.51 -19.02 15.04
N ASP A 160 -4.20 -18.76 15.03
CA ASP A 160 -3.63 -17.61 15.74
C ASP A 160 -4.20 -16.30 15.21
N ALA A 161 -4.32 -16.19 13.88
CA ALA A 161 -4.90 -15.02 13.23
C ALA A 161 -6.38 -14.81 13.61
N LYS A 162 -7.21 -15.87 13.56
CA LYS A 162 -8.61 -15.83 14.01
C LYS A 162 -8.72 -15.46 15.49
N ALA A 163 -7.87 -16.03 16.35
CA ALA A 163 -7.85 -15.71 17.78
C ALA A 163 -7.49 -14.24 18.04
N LEU A 164 -6.45 -13.73 17.36
CA LEU A 164 -6.06 -12.32 17.44
C LEU A 164 -7.14 -11.38 16.89
N ARG A 165 -7.86 -11.78 15.84
CA ARG A 165 -8.98 -11.01 15.30
C ARG A 165 -10.08 -10.81 16.34
N ARG A 166 -10.50 -11.89 17.00
CA ARG A 166 -11.53 -11.83 18.06
C ARG A 166 -11.06 -10.97 19.23
N ASP A 167 -9.83 -11.20 19.68
CA ASP A 167 -9.25 -10.47 20.80
C ASP A 167 -9.09 -8.96 20.51
N LEU A 168 -8.74 -8.56 19.28
CA LEU A 168 -8.67 -7.14 18.90
C LEU A 168 -10.05 -6.47 18.83
N GLU A 169 -11.10 -7.21 18.49
CA GLU A 169 -12.48 -6.69 18.51
C GLU A 169 -12.97 -6.40 19.92
N GLU A 170 -12.71 -7.33 20.83
CA GLU A 170 -13.12 -7.25 22.23
C GLU A 170 -12.23 -6.27 23.01
N HIS A 171 -10.93 -6.25 22.70
CA HIS A 171 -9.91 -5.45 23.38
C HIS A 171 -9.06 -4.64 22.39
N PRO A 172 -9.65 -3.59 21.75
CA PRO A 172 -8.95 -2.71 20.82
C PRO A 172 -7.64 -2.15 21.38
N ARG A 173 -6.52 -2.44 20.69
CA ARG A 173 -5.19 -1.95 21.05
C ARG A 173 -4.21 -2.06 19.88
N VAL A 174 -3.18 -1.23 19.91
CA VAL A 174 -2.06 -1.32 18.96
C VAL A 174 -1.24 -2.59 19.22
N THR A 175 -0.97 -3.37 18.17
CA THR A 175 -0.10 -4.55 18.21
C THR A 175 1.21 -4.30 17.49
N LYS A 176 2.25 -5.06 17.86
CA LYS A 176 3.51 -5.08 17.11
C LYS A 176 3.33 -5.95 15.86
N GLY A 177 3.09 -5.30 14.72
CA GLY A 177 2.87 -5.96 13.42
C GLY A 177 1.42 -6.36 13.18
N LEU A 178 1.14 -6.72 11.92
CA LEU A 178 -0.17 -7.15 11.44
C LEU A 178 -0.23 -8.69 11.38
N PRO A 179 -1.26 -9.33 11.97
CA PRO A 179 -1.37 -10.78 12.00
C PRO A 179 -2.14 -11.41 10.84
N TYR A 180 -3.01 -10.64 10.19
CA TYR A 180 -3.88 -11.10 9.11
C TYR A 180 -4.33 -9.93 8.24
N VAL A 181 -4.89 -10.26 7.09
CA VAL A 181 -5.65 -9.36 6.22
C VAL A 181 -7.05 -9.95 6.01
N LEU A 182 -8.02 -9.10 5.75
CA LEU A 182 -9.44 -9.41 5.63
C LEU A 182 -9.90 -9.22 4.17
N PRO A 183 -9.78 -10.24 3.29
CA PRO A 183 -10.45 -10.23 2.01
C PRO A 183 -11.96 -10.21 2.16
N TYR A 184 -12.67 -9.58 1.22
CA TYR A 184 -14.13 -9.57 1.19
C TYR A 184 -14.65 -10.28 -0.05
N MET A 185 -15.43 -11.34 0.15
CA MET A 185 -16.15 -12.01 -0.92
C MET A 185 -17.53 -11.39 -1.09
N ILE A 186 -17.80 -10.87 -2.28
CA ILE A 186 -19.10 -10.34 -2.68
C ILE A 186 -19.76 -11.34 -3.63
N LYS A 187 -20.90 -11.88 -3.23
CA LYS A 187 -21.62 -12.92 -3.98
C LYS A 187 -23.08 -12.52 -4.18
N SER A 188 -23.48 -12.28 -5.42
CA SER A 188 -24.85 -11.88 -5.77
C SER A 188 -25.13 -12.15 -7.25
N GLY A 189 -26.36 -12.53 -7.60
CA GLY A 189 -26.76 -12.75 -9.00
C GLY A 189 -26.03 -13.88 -9.74
N GLY A 190 -25.29 -14.75 -9.03
CA GLY A 190 -24.40 -15.75 -9.63
C GLY A 190 -22.95 -15.27 -9.82
N ASP A 191 -22.69 -13.99 -9.56
CA ASP A 191 -21.36 -13.41 -9.62
C ASP A 191 -20.64 -13.59 -8.28
N THR A 192 -19.35 -13.94 -8.33
CA THR A 192 -18.44 -13.98 -7.18
C THR A 192 -17.26 -13.06 -7.44
N ILE A 193 -17.17 -11.99 -6.66
CA ILE A 193 -16.05 -11.04 -6.66
C ILE A 193 -15.30 -11.17 -5.35
N LEU A 194 -13.98 -11.09 -5.42
CA LEU A 194 -13.12 -11.01 -4.26
C LEU A 194 -12.46 -9.63 -4.21
N VAL A 195 -12.47 -8.99 -3.04
CA VAL A 195 -11.74 -7.75 -2.76
C VAL A 195 -10.53 -8.10 -1.89
N ASP A 196 -9.33 -7.85 -2.41
CA ASP A 196 -8.03 -8.29 -1.87
C ASP A 196 -7.90 -9.82 -1.73
N CYS A 197 -6.69 -10.35 -1.54
CA CYS A 197 -6.49 -11.81 -1.62
C CYS A 197 -5.48 -12.43 -0.65
N GLY A 198 -4.78 -11.65 0.17
CA GLY A 198 -3.76 -12.21 1.05
C GLY A 198 -2.38 -12.34 0.39
N TRP A 199 -1.42 -12.73 1.22
CA TRP A 199 -0.09 -13.16 0.79
C TRP A 199 -0.17 -14.42 -0.08
N ASN A 200 0.77 -14.60 -1.02
CA ASN A 200 0.89 -15.86 -1.76
C ASN A 200 1.64 -16.92 -0.94
N THR A 201 0.98 -17.45 0.09
CA THR A 201 1.42 -18.62 0.86
C THR A 201 0.37 -19.71 0.80
N ASP A 202 0.77 -20.96 1.05
CA ASP A 202 -0.19 -22.06 1.13
C ASP A 202 -1.13 -21.93 2.33
N SER A 203 -0.65 -21.41 3.46
CA SER A 203 -1.50 -21.15 4.63
C SER A 203 -2.58 -20.11 4.33
N ALA A 204 -2.23 -19.01 3.65
CA ALA A 204 -3.18 -17.98 3.24
C ALA A 204 -4.20 -18.52 2.22
N TYR A 205 -3.75 -19.30 1.23
CA TYR A 205 -4.64 -19.91 0.24
C TYR A 205 -5.63 -20.87 0.89
N LEU A 206 -5.17 -21.76 1.78
CA LEU A 206 -6.05 -22.72 2.47
C LEU A 206 -7.07 -22.00 3.37
N ALA A 207 -6.67 -20.92 4.04
CA ALA A 207 -7.59 -20.10 4.83
C ALA A 207 -8.65 -19.42 3.96
N LEU A 208 -8.25 -18.87 2.80
CA LEU A 208 -9.16 -18.28 1.82
C LEU A 208 -10.14 -19.33 1.28
N GLU A 209 -9.65 -20.49 0.87
CA GLU A 209 -10.43 -21.59 0.31
C GLU A 209 -11.48 -22.10 1.31
N GLU A 210 -11.09 -22.33 2.58
CA GLU A 210 -12.04 -22.78 3.60
C GLU A 210 -13.07 -21.68 3.93
N GLY A 211 -12.66 -20.42 4.06
CA GLY A 211 -13.58 -19.32 4.31
C GLY A 211 -14.59 -19.11 3.18
N MET A 212 -14.17 -19.23 1.91
CA MET A 212 -15.11 -19.18 0.78
C MET A 212 -16.09 -20.37 0.79
N LYS A 213 -15.61 -21.56 1.15
CA LYS A 213 -16.39 -22.79 1.21
C LYS A 213 -17.43 -22.79 2.32
N GLU A 214 -17.12 -22.21 3.48
CA GLU A 214 -18.09 -21.96 4.56
C GLU A 214 -19.31 -21.15 4.06
N HIS A 215 -19.12 -20.33 3.03
CA HIS A 215 -20.15 -19.52 2.38
C HIS A 215 -20.60 -20.08 1.01
N GLY A 216 -20.37 -21.38 0.79
CA GLY A 216 -20.83 -22.10 -0.39
C GLY A 216 -20.23 -21.60 -1.69
N SER A 217 -18.98 -21.13 -1.67
CA SER A 217 -18.21 -20.77 -2.86
C SER A 217 -16.81 -21.41 -2.85
N HIS A 218 -16.07 -21.28 -3.94
CA HIS A 218 -14.72 -21.80 -4.06
C HIS A 218 -13.82 -20.80 -4.82
N PRO A 219 -12.51 -20.72 -4.55
CA PRO A 219 -11.61 -19.81 -5.28
C PRO A 219 -11.63 -19.95 -6.80
N THR A 220 -12.02 -21.12 -7.35
CA THR A 220 -12.19 -21.32 -8.81
C THR A 220 -13.38 -20.58 -9.41
N GLU A 221 -14.33 -20.13 -8.58
CA GLU A 221 -15.55 -19.44 -9.00
C GLU A 221 -15.38 -17.91 -9.02
N ILE A 222 -14.23 -17.40 -8.56
CA ILE A 222 -13.92 -15.97 -8.58
C ILE A 222 -13.91 -15.49 -10.03
N GLN A 223 -14.76 -14.52 -10.33
CA GLN A 223 -14.85 -13.94 -11.67
C GLN A 223 -14.03 -12.66 -11.77
N LYS A 224 -13.92 -11.92 -10.66
CA LYS A 224 -13.14 -10.69 -10.56
C LYS A 224 -12.42 -10.63 -9.22
N LEU A 225 -11.14 -10.25 -9.26
CA LEU A 225 -10.36 -9.86 -8.11
C LEU A 225 -10.12 -8.35 -8.19
N VAL A 226 -10.79 -7.60 -7.32
CA VAL A 226 -10.58 -6.15 -7.16
C VAL A 226 -9.55 -5.95 -6.07
N VAL A 227 -8.40 -5.39 -6.41
CA VAL A 227 -7.31 -5.18 -5.47
C VAL A 227 -7.32 -3.72 -5.03
N THR A 228 -7.42 -3.48 -3.72
CA THR A 228 -7.45 -2.13 -3.16
C THR A 228 -6.14 -1.41 -3.41
N HIS A 229 -5.02 -2.11 -3.27
CA HIS A 229 -3.68 -1.61 -3.56
C HIS A 229 -2.62 -2.72 -3.69
N VAL A 230 -1.45 -2.35 -4.20
CA VAL A 230 -0.37 -3.27 -4.59
C VAL A 230 0.41 -3.93 -3.45
N HIS A 231 0.10 -3.65 -2.16
CA HIS A 231 0.88 -4.27 -1.09
C HIS A 231 0.74 -5.79 -1.06
N PRO A 232 1.81 -6.53 -0.69
CA PRO A 232 1.86 -7.98 -0.83
C PRO A 232 0.75 -8.77 -0.12
N ASP A 233 0.20 -8.25 0.96
CA ASP A 233 -0.93 -8.80 1.70
C ASP A 233 -2.27 -8.61 0.97
N HIS A 234 -2.40 -7.66 0.06
CA HIS A 234 -3.65 -7.39 -0.66
C HIS A 234 -3.63 -8.00 -2.05
N TYR A 235 -2.46 -7.95 -2.68
CA TYR A 235 -2.21 -8.35 -4.05
C TYR A 235 -1.45 -9.69 -4.19
N GLY A 236 -0.82 -10.18 -3.12
CA GLY A 236 0.17 -11.25 -3.18
C GLY A 236 -0.29 -12.48 -3.95
N MET A 237 -1.51 -12.95 -3.67
CA MET A 237 -2.08 -14.16 -4.28
C MET A 237 -2.69 -13.94 -5.68
N ALA A 238 -2.70 -12.72 -6.21
CA ALA A 238 -3.41 -12.38 -7.45
C ALA A 238 -3.06 -13.30 -8.63
N GLY A 239 -1.77 -13.55 -8.88
CA GLY A 239 -1.34 -14.43 -9.96
C GLY A 239 -1.73 -15.90 -9.77
N ARG A 240 -1.78 -16.38 -8.52
CA ARG A 240 -2.24 -17.74 -8.19
C ARG A 240 -3.74 -17.88 -8.44
N LEU A 241 -4.54 -16.91 -8.00
CA LEU A 241 -5.98 -16.90 -8.22
C LEU A 241 -6.34 -16.73 -9.69
N LYS A 242 -5.61 -15.88 -10.44
CA LYS A 242 -5.75 -15.75 -11.90
C LYS A 242 -5.55 -17.08 -12.61
N GLN A 243 -4.51 -17.84 -12.25
CA GLN A 243 -4.24 -19.15 -12.85
C GLN A 243 -5.34 -20.17 -12.51
N LEU A 244 -5.90 -20.11 -11.30
CA LEU A 244 -6.91 -21.05 -10.82
C LEU A 244 -8.30 -20.81 -11.40
N SER A 245 -8.72 -19.54 -11.51
CA SER A 245 -10.10 -19.15 -11.83
C SER A 245 -10.24 -18.42 -13.16
N SER A 246 -9.13 -17.99 -13.78
CA SER A 246 -9.11 -17.05 -14.90
C SER A 246 -9.79 -15.70 -14.59
N CYS A 247 -9.96 -15.34 -13.31
CA CYS A 247 -10.61 -14.10 -12.87
C CYS A 247 -10.01 -12.85 -13.51
N GLU A 248 -10.81 -11.81 -13.72
CA GLU A 248 -10.32 -10.49 -14.11
C GLU A 248 -9.59 -9.82 -12.93
N ILE A 249 -8.38 -9.29 -13.14
CA ILE A 249 -7.63 -8.51 -12.16
C ILE A 249 -7.91 -7.02 -12.39
N VAL A 250 -8.53 -6.39 -11.40
CA VAL A 250 -8.83 -4.95 -11.40
C VAL A 250 -7.97 -4.24 -10.37
N LEU A 251 -7.26 -3.20 -10.80
CA LEU A 251 -6.36 -2.41 -9.97
C LEU A 251 -6.30 -0.98 -10.48
N HIS A 252 -6.02 -0.01 -9.63
CA HIS A 252 -5.80 1.36 -10.07
C HIS A 252 -4.54 1.50 -10.96
N GLU A 253 -4.59 2.37 -11.98
CA GLU A 253 -3.49 2.55 -12.94
C GLU A 253 -2.14 2.89 -12.27
N LYS A 254 -2.18 3.70 -11.20
CA LYS A 254 -0.99 4.10 -10.45
C LYS A 254 -0.30 2.95 -9.72
N ASP A 255 -1.06 1.98 -9.24
CA ASP A 255 -0.50 0.79 -8.60
C ASP A 255 -0.09 -0.27 -9.65
N ALA A 256 -0.73 -0.29 -10.82
CA ALA A 256 -0.28 -1.11 -11.95
C ALA A 256 1.12 -0.68 -12.46
N GLU A 257 1.43 0.63 -12.45
CA GLU A 257 2.78 1.15 -12.71
C GLU A 257 3.81 0.58 -11.70
N VAL A 258 3.43 0.52 -10.41
CA VAL A 258 4.28 -0.04 -9.34
C VAL A 258 4.54 -1.53 -9.56
N ILE A 259 3.53 -2.31 -9.96
CA ILE A 259 3.71 -3.76 -10.24
C ILE A 259 4.83 -3.99 -11.25
N THR A 260 4.81 -3.22 -12.34
CA THR A 260 5.78 -3.35 -13.43
C THR A 260 7.18 -3.06 -12.93
N ALA A 261 7.38 -1.94 -12.24
CA ALA A 261 8.69 -1.53 -11.73
C ALA A 261 9.20 -2.44 -10.60
N ARG A 262 8.30 -2.94 -9.74
CA ARG A 262 8.64 -3.71 -8.54
C ARG A 262 8.87 -5.20 -8.78
N TYR A 263 8.05 -5.83 -9.64
CA TYR A 263 8.04 -7.29 -9.77
C TYR A 263 8.53 -7.78 -11.15
N PHE A 264 8.19 -7.08 -12.23
CA PHE A 264 8.57 -7.50 -13.58
C PHE A 264 9.91 -6.92 -14.05
N ALA A 265 10.26 -5.71 -13.63
CA ALA A 265 11.49 -5.03 -14.00
C ALA A 265 12.30 -4.48 -12.80
N PRO A 266 12.64 -5.29 -11.77
CA PRO A 266 13.23 -4.82 -10.52
C PRO A 266 14.71 -4.39 -10.61
N ARG A 267 15.23 -4.02 -11.78
CA ARG A 267 16.66 -3.75 -11.98
C ARG A 267 17.10 -2.54 -11.18
N GLY A 268 18.11 -2.70 -10.34
CA GLY A 268 18.72 -1.61 -9.58
C GLY A 268 17.92 -1.12 -8.36
N LEU A 269 16.77 -1.73 -8.04
CA LEU A 269 15.92 -1.26 -6.93
C LEU A 269 16.65 -1.19 -5.58
N THR A 270 17.50 -2.17 -5.27
CA THR A 270 18.28 -2.18 -4.03
C THR A 270 19.35 -1.09 -4.02
N ASP A 271 19.98 -0.83 -5.17
CA ASP A 271 21.01 0.21 -5.29
C ASP A 271 20.41 1.60 -5.21
N ASP A 272 19.26 1.80 -5.86
CA ASP A 272 18.52 3.05 -5.81
C ASP A 272 17.95 3.28 -4.42
N MET A 273 17.47 2.24 -3.74
CA MET A 273 17.08 2.32 -2.33
C MET A 273 18.27 2.69 -1.45
N SER A 274 19.43 2.09 -1.66
CA SER A 274 20.65 2.39 -0.89
C SER A 274 21.08 3.86 -1.06
N LYS A 275 21.09 4.37 -2.30
CA LYS A 275 21.37 5.79 -2.59
C LYS A 275 20.32 6.71 -1.98
N PHE A 276 19.04 6.33 -2.05
CA PHE A 276 17.94 7.07 -1.45
C PHE A 276 18.08 7.15 0.07
N MET A 277 18.45 6.05 0.72
CA MET A 277 18.70 6.02 2.16
C MET A 277 19.92 6.88 2.54
N GLU A 278 21.04 6.78 1.81
CA GLU A 278 22.22 7.66 1.99
C GLU A 278 21.83 9.14 1.84
N HIS A 279 21.07 9.48 0.80
CA HIS A 279 20.59 10.84 0.55
C HIS A 279 19.77 11.40 1.73
N ASN A 280 19.09 10.54 2.47
CA ASN A 280 18.25 10.92 3.60
C ASN A 280 18.93 10.74 4.97
N GLY A 281 20.26 10.60 4.98
CA GLY A 281 21.09 10.59 6.19
C GLY A 281 21.28 9.24 6.85
N VAL A 282 20.80 8.14 6.25
CA VAL A 282 21.00 6.79 6.79
C VAL A 282 22.50 6.43 6.71
N PRO A 283 23.12 5.99 7.82
CA PRO A 283 24.53 5.59 7.83
C PRO A 283 24.80 4.42 6.89
N ALA A 284 25.97 4.44 6.23
CA ALA A 284 26.38 3.40 5.28
C ALA A 284 26.33 1.97 5.85
N LEU A 285 26.58 1.81 7.16
CA LEU A 285 26.51 0.50 7.84
C LEU A 285 25.08 -0.04 7.99
N ALA A 286 24.07 0.83 8.05
CA ALA A 286 22.67 0.44 8.20
C ALA A 286 21.97 0.24 6.84
N SER A 287 22.48 0.88 5.79
CA SER A 287 21.86 0.89 4.45
C SER A 287 21.66 -0.50 3.80
N PRO A 288 22.59 -1.47 3.88
CA PRO A 288 22.39 -2.78 3.24
C PRO A 288 21.18 -3.56 3.78
N GLY A 289 20.98 -3.56 5.10
CA GLY A 289 19.84 -4.23 5.74
C GLY A 289 18.51 -3.58 5.37
N MET A 290 18.45 -2.24 5.37
CA MET A 290 17.24 -1.49 4.99
C MET A 290 16.90 -1.65 3.51
N SER A 291 17.92 -1.65 2.64
CA SER A 291 17.74 -1.78 1.20
C SER A 291 17.22 -3.16 0.80
N MET A 292 17.65 -4.21 1.50
CA MET A 292 17.17 -5.58 1.29
C MET A 292 15.92 -5.95 2.10
N GLY A 293 15.48 -5.11 3.04
CA GLY A 293 14.44 -5.44 4.02
C GLY A 293 13.08 -5.85 3.43
N SER A 294 12.79 -5.48 2.18
CA SER A 294 11.56 -5.88 1.46
C SER A 294 11.73 -7.09 0.55
N MET A 295 12.95 -7.60 0.35
CA MET A 295 13.23 -8.66 -0.63
C MET A 295 12.62 -10.02 -0.21
N GLY A 296 12.61 -10.31 1.09
CA GLY A 296 11.96 -11.53 1.61
C GLY A 296 10.45 -11.57 1.33
N MET A 297 9.81 -10.40 1.25
CA MET A 297 8.37 -10.29 0.96
C MET A 297 8.06 -10.61 -0.51
N LEU A 298 9.00 -10.34 -1.44
CA LEU A 298 8.81 -10.62 -2.87
C LEU A 298 8.60 -12.12 -3.14
N ALA A 299 9.16 -13.00 -2.31
CA ALA A 299 8.98 -14.45 -2.44
C ALA A 299 7.52 -14.88 -2.19
N ASN A 300 6.75 -14.07 -1.47
CA ASN A 300 5.35 -14.34 -1.12
C ASN A 300 4.38 -13.54 -2.01
N VAL A 301 4.79 -13.19 -3.24
CA VAL A 301 3.94 -12.52 -4.24
C VAL A 301 3.98 -13.31 -5.53
N SER A 302 2.81 -13.58 -6.10
CA SER A 302 2.62 -14.11 -7.45
C SER A 302 2.15 -12.97 -8.35
N PRO A 303 3.08 -12.23 -9.00
CA PRO A 303 2.72 -11.02 -9.73
C PRO A 303 2.02 -11.35 -11.06
N VAL A 304 0.98 -10.59 -11.36
CA VAL A 304 0.22 -10.62 -12.62
C VAL A 304 -0.20 -9.19 -13.01
N PRO A 305 -0.11 -8.77 -14.29
CA PRO A 305 -0.61 -7.46 -14.69
C PRO A 305 -2.12 -7.33 -14.43
N ALA A 306 -2.58 -6.10 -14.19
CA ALA A 306 -4.01 -5.82 -14.17
C ALA A 306 -4.60 -6.01 -15.58
N ASP A 307 -5.73 -6.70 -15.68
CA ASP A 307 -6.51 -6.77 -16.92
C ASP A 307 -7.26 -5.45 -17.15
N THR A 308 -7.80 -4.88 -16.07
CA THR A 308 -8.51 -3.60 -16.06
C THR A 308 -7.85 -2.62 -15.10
N GLN A 309 -7.48 -1.46 -15.63
CA GLN A 309 -6.92 -0.35 -14.85
C GLN A 309 -7.96 0.73 -14.63
N VAL A 310 -8.27 1.01 -13.36
CA VAL A 310 -9.27 2.02 -12.95
C VAL A 310 -8.61 3.32 -12.50
N LYS A 311 -9.40 4.39 -12.40
CA LYS A 311 -8.98 5.77 -12.05
C LYS A 311 -9.65 6.35 -10.82
N GLY A 312 -10.64 5.66 -10.24
CA GLY A 312 -11.32 6.10 -9.02
C GLY A 312 -12.56 6.95 -9.23
N SER A 313 -13.28 6.72 -10.32
CA SER A 313 -14.62 7.31 -10.56
C SER A 313 -15.57 6.34 -11.26
N GLU A 314 -15.08 5.13 -11.55
CA GLU A 314 -15.85 4.06 -12.15
C GLU A 314 -16.78 3.41 -11.14
N THR A 315 -17.83 2.76 -11.64
CA THR A 315 -18.69 1.89 -10.86
C THR A 315 -18.70 0.48 -11.43
N PHE A 316 -18.95 -0.52 -10.59
CA PHE A 316 -19.18 -1.88 -11.04
C PHE A 316 -20.31 -2.53 -10.24
N LYS A 317 -21.05 -3.42 -10.91
CA LYS A 317 -22.18 -4.13 -10.31
C LYS A 317 -21.83 -5.56 -9.97
N VAL A 318 -22.46 -6.07 -8.91
CA VAL A 318 -22.45 -7.50 -8.52
C VAL A 318 -23.87 -7.85 -8.09
N GLY A 319 -24.65 -8.46 -8.98
CA GLY A 319 -26.09 -8.62 -8.76
C GLY A 319 -26.76 -7.31 -8.32
N ASP A 320 -27.27 -7.28 -7.09
CA ASP A 320 -27.97 -6.13 -6.49
C ASP A 320 -27.06 -5.05 -5.87
N PHE A 321 -25.74 -5.24 -5.86
CA PHE A 321 -24.78 -4.27 -5.34
C PHE A 321 -24.25 -3.34 -6.44
N ASP A 322 -24.08 -2.06 -6.12
CA ASP A 322 -23.49 -1.05 -7.01
C ASP A 322 -22.30 -0.39 -6.31
N PHE A 323 -21.08 -0.83 -6.63
CA PHE A 323 -19.88 -0.31 -5.99
C PHE A 323 -19.29 0.84 -6.80
N GLU A 324 -19.12 1.97 -6.14
CA GLU A 324 -18.33 3.11 -6.59
C GLU A 324 -16.87 2.90 -6.18
N ILE A 325 -15.95 3.07 -7.14
CA ILE A 325 -14.50 3.05 -6.88
C ILE A 325 -14.07 4.47 -6.56
N ILE A 326 -13.52 4.69 -5.37
CA ILE A 326 -13.02 6.00 -4.91
C ILE A 326 -11.51 5.92 -4.81
N TRP A 327 -10.79 6.74 -5.59
CA TRP A 327 -9.33 6.82 -5.47
C TRP A 327 -8.93 7.60 -4.21
N THR A 328 -8.15 6.95 -3.36
CA THR A 328 -7.73 7.43 -2.03
C THR A 328 -6.21 7.32 -1.85
N PRO A 329 -5.41 8.03 -2.68
CA PRO A 329 -3.95 7.94 -2.67
C PRO A 329 -3.33 8.36 -1.33
N GLY A 330 -2.12 7.86 -1.09
CA GLY A 330 -1.29 8.27 0.04
C GLY A 330 -0.58 7.08 0.67
N HIS A 331 -1.36 6.09 1.13
CA HIS A 331 -0.84 4.80 1.60
C HIS A 331 -0.13 4.04 0.47
N SER A 332 -0.79 3.97 -0.69
CA SER A 332 -0.16 3.65 -1.98
C SER A 332 -0.54 4.69 -3.04
N PRO A 333 0.19 4.79 -4.15
CA PRO A 333 -0.14 5.71 -5.24
C PRO A 333 -1.53 5.47 -5.85
N GLY A 334 -1.97 4.21 -5.91
CA GLY A 334 -3.22 3.79 -6.52
C GLY A 334 -4.23 3.21 -5.55
N HIS A 335 -4.15 3.51 -4.25
CA HIS A 335 -5.09 2.95 -3.28
C HIS A 335 -6.53 3.35 -3.62
N ILE A 336 -7.46 2.39 -3.57
CA ILE A 336 -8.90 2.63 -3.77
C ILE A 336 -9.72 2.16 -2.56
N CYS A 337 -10.78 2.90 -2.26
CA CYS A 337 -11.90 2.43 -1.43
C CYS A 337 -13.07 2.03 -2.33
N LEU A 338 -13.93 1.13 -1.85
CA LEU A 338 -15.14 0.71 -2.56
C LEU A 338 -16.37 1.09 -1.73
N TYR A 339 -17.25 1.92 -2.29
CA TYR A 339 -18.46 2.39 -1.62
C TYR A 339 -19.71 1.86 -2.29
N GLU A 340 -20.60 1.23 -1.53
CA GLU A 340 -21.91 0.78 -1.99
C GLU A 340 -22.99 1.68 -1.34
N PRO A 341 -23.59 2.62 -2.09
CA PRO A 341 -24.45 3.66 -1.51
C PRO A 341 -25.83 3.13 -1.08
N ASN A 342 -26.34 2.06 -1.69
CA ASN A 342 -27.70 1.59 -1.41
C ASN A 342 -27.82 0.96 -0.03
N ARG A 343 -26.76 0.30 0.42
CA ARG A 343 -26.63 -0.35 1.73
C ARG A 343 -25.60 0.37 2.62
N LYS A 344 -25.03 1.47 2.14
CA LYS A 344 -24.11 2.37 2.86
C LYS A 344 -22.88 1.66 3.43
N ILE A 345 -22.23 0.89 2.57
CA ILE A 345 -21.09 0.04 2.94
C ILE A 345 -19.84 0.64 2.33
N LEU A 346 -18.78 0.76 3.13
CA LEU A 346 -17.48 1.23 2.67
C LEU A 346 -16.40 0.20 2.98
N LEU A 347 -15.78 -0.36 1.96
CA LEU A 347 -14.55 -1.13 2.10
C LEU A 347 -13.38 -0.16 2.02
N THR A 348 -12.66 0.02 3.12
CA THR A 348 -11.64 1.06 3.24
C THR A 348 -10.24 0.61 2.85
N GLY A 349 -10.02 -0.70 2.64
CA GLY A 349 -8.68 -1.25 2.45
C GLY A 349 -7.78 -0.85 3.62
N ASP A 350 -6.62 -0.29 3.28
CA ASP A 350 -5.65 0.28 4.21
C ASP A 350 -5.77 1.80 4.32
N HIS A 351 -6.82 2.43 3.78
CA HIS A 351 -6.97 3.87 3.90
C HIS A 351 -7.41 4.30 5.31
N VAL A 352 -8.31 3.54 5.94
CA VAL A 352 -8.79 3.79 7.31
C VAL A 352 -8.81 2.47 8.07
N LEU A 353 -8.01 2.39 9.13
CA LEU A 353 -7.92 1.22 10.02
C LEU A 353 -8.41 1.57 11.43
N PRO A 354 -8.99 0.64 12.20
CA PRO A 354 -9.64 0.92 13.49
C PRO A 354 -8.78 1.54 14.58
N THR A 355 -7.58 1.01 14.82
CA THR A 355 -6.73 1.49 15.94
C THR A 355 -5.42 2.07 15.46
N ILE A 356 -4.79 1.44 14.46
CA ILE A 356 -3.53 1.94 13.90
C ILE A 356 -3.75 2.96 12.80
N THR A 357 -2.76 3.81 12.56
CA THR A 357 -2.70 4.62 11.34
C THR A 357 -1.99 3.82 10.25
N PRO A 358 -2.52 3.80 9.02
CA PRO A 358 -1.81 3.21 7.88
C PRO A 358 -0.45 3.87 7.68
N ASN A 359 0.53 3.10 7.22
CA ASN A 359 1.82 3.68 6.89
C ASN A 359 1.72 4.58 5.66
N VAL A 360 2.20 5.81 5.74
CA VAL A 360 2.31 6.73 4.60
C VAL A 360 3.78 7.07 4.44
N SER A 361 4.42 6.53 3.40
CA SER A 361 5.88 6.61 3.24
C SER A 361 6.32 7.12 1.87
N ILE A 362 7.40 7.90 1.84
CA ILE A 362 8.16 8.16 0.62
C ILE A 362 9.24 7.09 0.46
N HIS A 363 9.23 6.41 -0.69
CA HIS A 363 10.33 5.57 -1.16
C HIS A 363 10.65 5.85 -2.63
N THR A 364 11.59 5.10 -3.22
CA THR A 364 12.07 5.32 -4.60
C THR A 364 11.02 5.21 -5.70
N GLN A 365 9.80 4.76 -5.38
CA GLN A 365 8.69 4.61 -6.32
C GLN A 365 7.48 5.47 -5.89
N THR A 366 7.66 6.33 -4.89
CA THR A 366 6.67 7.31 -4.46
C THR A 366 7.03 8.66 -5.07
N HIS A 367 6.02 9.42 -5.47
CA HIS A 367 6.18 10.76 -6.01
C HIS A 367 5.27 11.74 -5.28
N GLY A 368 5.63 13.02 -5.29
CA GLY A 368 4.81 14.08 -4.67
C GLY A 368 4.79 14.02 -3.14
N SER A 369 3.63 14.37 -2.58
CA SER A 369 3.39 14.52 -1.15
C SER A 369 2.36 13.48 -0.70
N PRO A 370 2.78 12.23 -0.41
CA PRO A 370 1.84 11.15 -0.11
C PRO A 370 1.03 11.41 1.16
N LEU A 371 1.57 12.15 2.14
CA LEU A 371 0.79 12.58 3.29
C LEU A 371 -0.23 13.66 2.91
N GLY A 372 0.12 14.62 2.05
CA GLY A 372 -0.85 15.57 1.53
C GLY A 372 -1.98 14.89 0.74
N ASP A 373 -1.63 13.88 -0.08
CA ASP A 373 -2.60 13.05 -0.79
C ASP A 373 -3.49 12.26 0.18
N TYR A 374 -2.91 11.67 1.22
CA TYR A 374 -3.63 10.94 2.25
C TYR A 374 -4.64 11.84 2.99
N MET A 375 -4.22 13.02 3.44
CA MET A 375 -5.08 13.97 4.14
C MET A 375 -6.26 14.42 3.27
N ARG A 376 -6.02 14.74 1.99
CA ARG A 376 -7.11 15.05 1.04
C ARG A 376 -8.06 13.87 0.82
N SER A 377 -7.53 12.65 0.85
CA SER A 377 -8.33 11.44 0.68
C SER A 377 -9.22 11.15 1.88
N LEU A 378 -8.79 11.49 3.10
CA LEU A 378 -9.63 11.42 4.30
C LEU A 378 -10.84 12.36 4.17
N GLU A 379 -10.63 13.58 3.66
CA GLU A 379 -11.70 14.58 3.43
C GLU A 379 -12.78 14.04 2.47
N ILE A 380 -12.40 13.31 1.41
CA ILE A 380 -13.34 12.70 0.46
C ILE A 380 -14.31 11.75 1.17
N LEU A 381 -13.84 11.00 2.16
CA LEU A 381 -14.65 10.01 2.87
C LEU A 381 -15.56 10.64 3.94
N GLU A 382 -15.27 11.85 4.43
CA GLU A 382 -16.05 12.49 5.50
C GLU A 382 -17.51 12.81 5.06
N ASP A 383 -17.70 13.05 3.76
CA ASP A 383 -18.99 13.42 3.18
C ASP A 383 -19.88 12.22 2.81
N LEU A 384 -19.36 10.99 2.89
CA LEU A 384 -20.12 9.78 2.55
C LEU A 384 -21.15 9.42 3.63
N ASP A 385 -22.31 8.92 3.20
CA ASP A 385 -23.34 8.34 4.08
C ASP A 385 -23.03 6.84 4.26
N VAL A 386 -22.31 6.51 5.33
CA VAL A 386 -21.81 5.16 5.61
C VAL A 386 -22.35 4.64 6.94
N GLU A 387 -22.86 3.42 6.94
CA GLU A 387 -23.32 2.70 8.13
C GLU A 387 -22.42 1.52 8.48
N ILE A 388 -21.79 0.88 7.49
CA ILE A 388 -20.90 -0.27 7.67
C ILE A 388 -19.53 0.05 7.07
N VAL A 389 -18.48 -0.03 7.88
CA VAL A 389 -17.10 0.27 7.45
C VAL A 389 -16.22 -0.97 7.64
N LEU A 390 -15.62 -1.41 6.54
CA LEU A 390 -14.96 -2.69 6.38
C LEU A 390 -13.48 -2.49 6.00
N PRO A 391 -12.57 -2.40 6.99
CA PRO A 391 -11.14 -2.27 6.75
C PRO A 391 -10.51 -3.60 6.34
N ALA A 392 -9.30 -3.56 5.78
CA ALA A 392 -8.57 -4.77 5.44
C ALA A 392 -7.78 -5.38 6.61
N HIS A 393 -7.61 -4.64 7.72
CA HIS A 393 -6.99 -5.15 8.94
C HIS A 393 -7.82 -4.82 10.18
N GLU A 394 -7.47 -5.50 11.27
CA GLU A 394 -8.11 -5.36 12.57
C GLU A 394 -9.59 -5.77 12.51
N PHE A 395 -10.55 -4.88 12.68
CA PHE A 395 -11.97 -5.18 12.89
C PHE A 395 -12.88 -4.09 12.33
N HIS A 396 -14.20 -4.22 12.41
CA HIS A 396 -15.09 -3.20 11.84
C HIS A 396 -15.00 -1.84 12.55
N ILE A 397 -15.07 -0.76 11.77
CA ILE A 397 -15.09 0.60 12.30
C ILE A 397 -16.55 0.99 12.58
N LYS A 398 -16.85 1.33 13.84
CA LYS A 398 -18.22 1.68 14.29
C LYS A 398 -18.63 3.12 13.93
N ASP A 399 -17.67 4.04 13.86
CA ASP A 399 -17.91 5.45 13.60
C ASP A 399 -16.79 5.98 12.70
N LEU A 400 -17.06 6.02 11.39
CA LEU A 400 -16.11 6.48 10.38
C LEU A 400 -15.64 7.89 10.67
N LYS A 401 -16.57 8.83 10.91
CA LYS A 401 -16.25 10.25 11.06
C LYS A 401 -15.40 10.49 12.30
N LYS A 402 -15.69 9.80 13.40
CA LYS A 402 -14.82 9.82 14.57
C LYS A 402 -13.43 9.30 14.23
N ARG A 403 -13.32 8.19 13.49
CA ARG A 403 -12.02 7.61 13.15
C ARG A 403 -11.20 8.50 12.23
N LEU A 404 -11.82 9.13 11.22
CA LEU A 404 -11.15 10.10 10.34
C LEU A 404 -10.52 11.24 11.16
N ARG A 405 -11.29 11.86 12.08
CA ARG A 405 -10.79 12.92 12.96
C ARG A 405 -9.66 12.47 13.88
N GLU A 406 -9.68 11.23 14.36
CA GLU A 406 -8.59 10.67 15.17
C GLU A 406 -7.30 10.53 14.36
N ILE A 407 -7.41 10.09 13.11
CA ILE A 407 -6.27 9.95 12.18
C ILE A 407 -5.70 11.33 11.82
N GLU A 408 -6.56 12.29 11.46
CA GLU A 408 -6.13 13.67 11.18
C GLU A 408 -5.42 14.29 12.38
N HIS A 409 -6.00 14.14 13.58
CA HIS A 409 -5.39 14.64 14.80
C HIS A 409 -4.05 13.95 15.10
N HIS A 410 -3.94 12.65 14.86
CA HIS A 410 -2.68 11.93 14.99
C HIS A 410 -1.59 12.52 14.10
N HIS A 411 -1.89 12.76 12.82
CA HIS A 411 -0.93 13.35 11.90
C HIS A 411 -0.56 14.78 12.28
N GLU A 412 -1.50 15.62 12.74
CA GLU A 412 -1.16 16.97 13.21
C GLU A 412 -0.19 16.95 14.40
N LEU A 413 -0.45 16.09 15.40
CA LEU A 413 0.46 15.91 16.53
C LEU A 413 1.85 15.43 16.09
N ARG A 414 1.90 14.54 15.10
CA ARG A 414 3.15 14.01 14.54
C ARG A 414 3.92 15.07 13.74
N LEU A 415 3.22 15.92 12.99
CA LEU A 415 3.78 17.08 12.29
C LEU A 415 4.41 18.07 13.28
N ASP A 416 3.68 18.42 14.35
CA ASP A 416 4.17 19.26 15.43
C ASP A 416 5.43 18.66 16.08
N GLU A 417 5.40 17.38 16.44
CA GLU A 417 6.54 16.66 17.00
C GLU A 417 7.76 16.70 16.07
N MET A 418 7.59 16.42 14.78
CA MET A 418 8.67 16.37 13.81
C MET A 418 9.31 17.73 13.58
N VAL A 419 8.54 18.83 13.59
CA VAL A 419 9.10 20.19 13.55
C VAL A 419 10.03 20.42 14.74
N THR A 420 9.66 19.98 15.95
CA THR A 420 10.53 20.14 17.14
C THR A 420 11.79 19.27 17.10
N CYS A 421 11.81 18.24 16.25
CA CYS A 421 12.97 17.37 16.06
C CYS A 421 14.00 17.94 15.06
N VAL A 422 13.71 19.07 14.38
CA VAL A 422 14.63 19.70 13.44
C VAL A 422 15.56 20.69 14.16
N ASP A 423 16.87 20.50 14.02
CA ASP A 423 17.86 21.41 14.61
C ASP A 423 17.93 22.75 13.88
N SER A 424 18.40 23.80 14.56
CA SER A 424 18.64 25.12 13.95
C SER A 424 19.59 25.09 12.75
N GLY A 425 20.57 24.17 12.75
CA GLY A 425 21.48 23.94 11.63
C GLY A 425 20.89 23.07 10.51
N GLY A 426 19.72 22.48 10.74
CA GLY A 426 19.05 21.50 9.89
C GLY A 426 19.34 20.05 10.28
N SER A 427 18.42 19.16 9.93
CA SER A 427 18.50 17.73 10.21
C SER A 427 18.06 16.91 9.00
N THR A 428 18.70 15.75 8.80
CA THR A 428 18.27 14.74 7.83
C THR A 428 17.03 13.99 8.32
N ALA A 429 16.32 13.30 7.44
CA ALA A 429 15.16 12.50 7.85
C ALA A 429 15.53 11.36 8.80
N TRP A 430 16.72 10.75 8.64
CA TRP A 430 17.24 9.78 9.60
C TRP A 430 17.37 10.35 11.01
N GLU A 431 17.92 11.56 11.14
CA GLU A 431 18.09 12.22 12.44
C GLU A 431 16.75 12.60 13.07
N VAL A 432 15.81 13.11 12.27
CA VAL A 432 14.44 13.39 12.73
C VAL A 432 13.75 12.10 13.19
N ALA A 433 13.78 11.04 12.38
CA ALA A 433 13.21 9.74 12.72
C ALA A 433 13.80 9.15 14.01
N GLY A 434 15.09 9.40 14.28
CA GLY A 434 15.77 8.97 15.50
C GLY A 434 15.33 9.71 16.77
N ARG A 435 14.67 10.87 16.63
CA ARG A 435 14.21 11.73 17.75
C ARG A 435 12.71 11.63 18.00
N VAL A 436 11.94 11.26 16.98
CA VAL A 436 10.49 11.00 17.08
C VAL A 436 10.20 9.86 18.07
N LYS A 437 9.14 10.01 18.86
CA LYS A 437 8.68 8.98 19.79
C LYS A 437 7.81 7.98 19.06
N TRP A 438 8.33 6.78 18.83
CA TRP A 438 7.56 5.71 18.21
C TRP A 438 6.83 4.88 19.26
N ALA A 439 5.63 4.39 18.91
CA ALA A 439 4.80 3.62 19.84
C ALA A 439 5.43 2.29 20.29
N THR A 440 6.35 1.73 19.49
CA THR A 440 6.91 0.39 19.69
C THR A 440 8.41 0.38 19.99
N GLY A 441 9.01 1.49 20.42
CA GLY A 441 10.43 1.59 20.79
C GLY A 441 11.15 2.78 20.16
N SER A 442 12.47 2.71 20.06
CA SER A 442 13.26 3.71 19.34
C SER A 442 13.64 3.20 17.94
N LEU A 443 14.02 4.11 17.03
CA LEU A 443 14.50 3.75 15.70
C LEU A 443 15.66 2.74 15.74
N ALA A 444 16.52 2.81 16.76
CA ALA A 444 17.65 1.90 16.90
C ALA A 444 17.23 0.47 17.27
N ASP A 445 16.06 0.29 17.88
CA ASP A 445 15.52 -1.01 18.30
C ASP A 445 14.75 -1.72 17.17
N PHE A 446 14.54 -1.03 16.05
CA PHE A 446 13.74 -1.53 14.95
C PHE A 446 14.54 -2.43 14.02
N GLU A 447 13.87 -3.49 13.55
CA GLU A 447 14.40 -4.30 12.45
C GLU A 447 14.62 -3.44 11.20
N PRO A 448 15.56 -3.79 10.31
CA PRO A 448 15.93 -2.91 9.19
C PRO A 448 14.76 -2.47 8.29
N TRP A 449 13.76 -3.33 8.08
CA TRP A 449 12.58 -2.97 7.30
C TRP A 449 11.68 -1.95 8.03
N MET A 450 11.57 -2.04 9.36
CA MET A 450 10.84 -1.07 10.19
C MET A 450 11.58 0.26 10.26
N GLN A 451 12.92 0.25 10.31
CA GLN A 451 13.71 1.48 10.22
C GLN A 451 13.50 2.17 8.88
N ARG A 452 13.50 1.41 7.78
CA ARG A 452 13.17 1.91 6.45
C ARG A 452 11.78 2.54 6.41
N ALA A 453 10.77 1.90 6.99
CA ALA A 453 9.42 2.44 7.07
C ALA A 453 9.37 3.74 7.89
N ALA A 454 10.04 3.78 9.05
CA ALA A 454 10.09 4.97 9.90
C ALA A 454 10.76 6.17 9.21
N VAL A 455 11.86 5.95 8.46
CA VAL A 455 12.51 6.99 7.65
C VAL A 455 11.59 7.45 6.51
N GLY A 456 10.95 6.51 5.81
CA GLY A 456 10.00 6.81 4.73
C GLY A 456 8.80 7.62 5.21
N GLU A 457 8.26 7.27 6.38
CA GLU A 457 7.15 7.99 7.02
C GLU A 457 7.57 9.37 7.48
N THR A 458 8.78 9.49 8.05
CA THR A 458 9.36 10.80 8.38
C THR A 458 9.47 11.66 7.14
N LEU A 459 9.95 11.13 6.01
CA LEU A 459 10.04 11.88 4.76
C LEU A 459 8.67 12.34 4.25
N ALA A 460 7.63 11.51 4.34
CA ALA A 460 6.28 11.90 3.95
C ALA A 460 5.77 13.12 4.76
N HIS A 461 6.00 13.11 6.08
CA HIS A 461 5.65 14.22 6.95
C HIS A 461 6.50 15.46 6.65
N MET A 462 7.81 15.31 6.46
CA MET A 462 8.69 16.44 6.15
C MET A 462 8.34 17.10 4.81
N GLU A 463 7.98 16.32 3.79
CA GLU A 463 7.54 16.86 2.50
C GLU A 463 6.22 17.64 2.64
N TYR A 464 5.27 17.13 3.44
CA TYR A 464 4.02 17.84 3.71
C TYR A 464 4.24 19.12 4.55
N LEU A 465 5.15 19.09 5.53
CA LEU A 465 5.59 20.29 6.25
C LEU A 465 6.22 21.33 5.30
N PHE A 466 6.95 20.87 4.29
CA PHE A 466 7.53 21.76 3.28
C PHE A 466 6.46 22.36 2.36
N GLU A 467 5.52 21.54 1.89
CA GLU A 467 4.36 21.98 1.09
C GLU A 467 3.54 23.05 1.83
N THR A 468 3.36 22.88 3.14
CA THR A 468 2.63 23.81 4.02
C THR A 468 3.48 24.97 4.55
N GLY A 469 4.75 25.07 4.16
CA GLY A 469 5.65 26.18 4.51
C GLY A 469 6.13 26.19 5.98
N ARG A 470 6.01 25.06 6.68
CA ARG A 470 6.44 24.90 8.09
C ARG A 470 7.92 24.51 8.23
N VAL A 471 8.52 23.96 7.18
CA VAL A 471 9.96 23.68 7.09
C VAL A 471 10.48 24.06 5.70
N ALA A 472 11.79 24.31 5.60
CA ALA A 472 12.50 24.42 4.33
C ALA A 472 13.39 23.18 4.12
N LYS A 473 13.88 22.96 2.90
CA LYS A 473 14.83 21.88 2.60
C LYS A 473 16.00 22.35 1.74
N VAL A 474 17.18 21.80 1.99
CA VAL A 474 18.41 22.10 1.26
C VAL A 474 19.26 20.86 1.10
N VAL A 475 19.89 20.69 -0.07
CA VAL A 475 20.88 19.64 -0.29
C VAL A 475 22.26 20.17 0.09
N ARG A 476 22.98 19.44 0.94
CA ARG A 476 24.39 19.73 1.31
C ARG A 476 25.25 18.50 1.03
N GLY A 477 26.16 18.63 0.07
CA GLY A 477 26.92 17.48 -0.42
C GLY A 477 25.96 16.45 -1.04
N LYS A 478 25.93 15.24 -0.47
CA LYS A 478 25.04 14.16 -0.92
C LYS A 478 23.71 14.09 -0.17
N HIS A 479 23.52 14.81 0.93
CA HIS A 479 22.38 14.59 1.81
C HIS A 479 21.36 15.74 1.74
N LEU A 480 20.09 15.40 1.91
CA LEU A 480 18.97 16.31 2.10
C LEU A 480 18.84 16.66 3.59
N TYR A 481 18.80 17.97 3.87
CA TYR A 481 18.54 18.51 5.19
C TYR A 481 17.23 19.30 5.19
N TRP A 482 16.47 19.16 6.25
CA TRP A 482 15.30 19.94 6.58
C TRP A 482 15.68 21.04 7.57
N LEU A 483 15.09 22.22 7.42
CA LEU A 483 15.41 23.44 8.18
C LEU A 483 14.14 24.03 8.79
N PRO A 484 14.21 24.61 10.00
CA PRO A 484 13.10 25.42 10.52
C PRO A 484 12.88 26.66 9.65
N VAL A 485 11.64 27.16 9.61
CA VAL A 485 11.23 28.40 8.90
C VAL A 485 11.00 29.54 9.88
#